data_AF-A0A8J5K154-F1
#
_entry.id   AF-A0A8J5K154-F1
#
_cell.length_a   1.000
_cell.length_b   1.000
_cell.length_c   1.000
_cell.angle_alpha   90.00
_cell.angle_beta   90.00
_cell.angle_gamma   90.00
#
_symmetry.space_group_name_H-M   'P 1'
#
loop_
_entity.id
_entity.type
_entity.pdbx_description
1 polymer ?
#
loop_
_entity_poly.entity_id
_entity_poly.type
_entity_poly.pdbx_seq_one_letter_code
_entity_poly.pdbx_strand_id
1 'polypeptide(L)'
;MGGFHVIRCSNQCWSGLNSDLVIEQTLMRSLKSSGGLTHGSGMTEEMCALWTMSIPITSEYNNAMQEFNDLTYTTSEQHRESTEARMKRDHSDLEKIKEKLSTCMPFSPDPSLRNIITGLVAKEDVNVHEYETVGNEIIEKMVGKPVFGISFKWKDRAKTLAHESTIKFAQGRTIDPALLFQRFLVLSKTRDLSLEDVMSYELSPFPTALFEAKEIFRKAGKPQIAHTVAEYSSKKSKEAVMDSIPLTEHYVLDGGSQVHRLPWKKGDSYGAIARMYADFTIRHYGKATVVFDGYSEGPSIKDKTHERHEQITRPIISFNAKTEFVGRKDDFLSRSCNKQGLIDLVTEELQKKGCTVINALGDADMDIVKAAIKASQHQLTTLIGEDTDLLILLLYNAEANSRGLYFRSDKSTVPKVYNISEMKQVLGSDMCSQLLFIHTFTGCDTTSHIFSVGKKPVRMRFCSQIKQSVIEDLGSKAMAVLFGGKSTDSLASLHYNLLIKKIVSAKSFVTPESLPPTKSSTKYHSFRKYYQIMVWTGKESDMNAVDWGWKLEDNQFVPVMTKKTAVPESLLQMIHLIKAGVGELR
;
A
#
# COMPACT_ATOMS: atom_id res chain seq x y z
N MET A 1 -35.39 -26.74 32.64
CA MET A 1 -35.69 -27.18 31.27
C MET A 1 -35.01 -28.53 31.08
N GLY A 2 -35.78 -29.60 30.84
CA GLY A 2 -35.23 -30.95 30.67
C GLY A 2 -34.46 -31.05 29.36
N GLY A 3 -33.18 -31.42 29.42
CA GLY A 3 -32.23 -31.44 28.32
C GLY A 3 -32.50 -32.48 27.23
N PHE A 4 -33.65 -32.39 26.56
CA PHE A 4 -33.99 -33.19 25.39
C PHE A 4 -33.56 -32.47 24.09
N HIS A 5 -32.29 -32.05 24.01
CA HIS A 5 -31.73 -31.39 22.81
C HIS A 5 -31.01 -32.37 21.87
N VAL A 6 -31.24 -33.66 22.04
CA VAL A 6 -30.51 -34.72 21.34
C VAL A 6 -31.44 -35.38 20.33
N ILE A 7 -31.19 -35.14 19.04
CA ILE A 7 -31.90 -35.77 17.93
C ILE A 7 -31.11 -37.01 17.50
N ARG A 8 -31.80 -38.14 17.28
CA ARG A 8 -31.19 -39.38 16.82
C ARG A 8 -31.79 -39.77 15.47
N CYS A 9 -30.92 -39.95 14.46
CA CYS A 9 -31.32 -40.47 13.15
C CYS A 9 -31.25 -42.01 13.08
N SER A 10 -30.62 -42.66 14.06
CA SER A 10 -30.51 -44.13 14.16
C SER A 10 -30.64 -44.59 15.62
N ASN A 11 -30.95 -45.88 15.81
CA ASN A 11 -31.05 -46.50 17.13
C ASN A 11 -29.70 -46.87 17.76
N GLN A 12 -28.58 -46.44 17.17
CA GLN A 12 -27.25 -46.72 17.70
C GLN A 12 -27.01 -45.95 19.03
N CYS A 13 -26.27 -46.56 19.96
CA CYS A 13 -25.90 -45.88 21.20
C CYS A 13 -24.92 -44.73 20.88
N TRP A 14 -25.08 -43.57 21.55
CA TRP A 14 -24.22 -42.38 21.38
C TRP A 14 -24.28 -41.66 20.03
N SER A 15 -25.23 -42.01 19.15
CA SER A 15 -25.45 -41.33 17.85
C SER A 15 -26.30 -40.04 17.96
N GLY A 16 -26.44 -39.52 19.19
CA GLY A 16 -27.25 -38.34 19.46
C GLY A 16 -26.54 -37.05 19.05
N LEU A 17 -27.15 -36.29 18.14
CA LEU A 17 -26.66 -34.98 17.71
C LEU A 17 -27.43 -33.87 18.41
N ASN A 18 -26.76 -32.77 18.74
CA ASN A 18 -27.44 -31.58 19.25
C ASN A 18 -28.41 -31.05 18.18
N SER A 19 -29.62 -30.65 18.58
CA SER A 19 -30.63 -30.06 17.71
C SER A 19 -30.10 -28.94 16.81
N ASP A 20 -29.21 -28.08 17.32
CA ASP A 20 -28.64 -26.98 16.53
C ASP A 20 -27.72 -27.50 15.41
N LEU A 21 -26.94 -28.54 15.71
CA LEU A 21 -26.05 -29.18 14.75
C LEU A 21 -26.84 -29.90 13.64
N VAL A 22 -27.99 -30.51 13.97
CA VAL A 22 -28.88 -31.14 12.98
C VAL A 22 -29.53 -30.09 12.09
N ILE A 23 -30.03 -28.99 12.67
CA ILE A 23 -30.57 -27.87 11.90
C ILE A 23 -29.50 -27.32 10.95
N GLU A 24 -28.28 -27.13 11.42
CA GLU A 24 -27.19 -26.61 10.60
C GLU A 24 -26.81 -27.57 9.45
N GLN A 25 -26.62 -28.85 9.76
CA GLN A 25 -26.10 -29.82 8.80
C GLN A 25 -27.15 -30.31 7.80
N THR A 26 -28.43 -30.23 8.13
CA THR A 26 -29.53 -30.72 7.29
C THR A 26 -30.29 -29.57 6.65
N LEU A 27 -30.92 -28.70 7.46
CA LEU A 27 -31.79 -27.62 6.96
C LEU A 27 -31.00 -26.41 6.44
N MET A 28 -30.01 -25.91 7.20
CA MET A 28 -29.21 -24.77 6.75
C MET A 28 -28.30 -25.12 5.58
N ARG A 29 -27.82 -26.36 5.52
CA ARG A 29 -27.02 -26.84 4.38
C ARG A 29 -27.83 -26.82 3.09
N SER A 30 -29.08 -27.30 3.09
CA SER A 30 -29.94 -27.28 1.89
C SER A 30 -30.34 -25.87 1.48
N LEU A 31 -30.55 -24.97 2.46
CA LEU A 31 -30.74 -23.53 2.23
C LEU A 31 -29.54 -22.86 1.57
N LYS A 32 -28.32 -23.30 1.89
CA LYS A 32 -27.05 -22.67 1.47
C LYS A 32 -26.38 -23.29 0.25
N SER A 33 -26.76 -24.50 -0.15
CA SER A 33 -26.24 -25.17 -1.34
C SER A 33 -26.76 -24.56 -2.65
N SER A 34 -26.14 -24.91 -3.79
CA SER A 34 -26.59 -24.48 -5.11
C SER A 34 -28.05 -24.89 -5.38
N GLY A 35 -28.92 -23.92 -5.64
CA GLY A 35 -30.38 -24.11 -5.74
C GLY A 35 -31.15 -23.81 -4.45
N GLY A 36 -30.46 -23.48 -3.36
CA GLY A 36 -31.05 -23.04 -2.09
C GLY A 36 -31.32 -21.53 -2.02
N LEU A 37 -32.08 -21.13 -1.00
CA LEU A 37 -32.59 -19.77 -0.78
C LEU A 37 -31.52 -18.68 -0.59
N THR A 38 -30.30 -19.01 -0.15
CA THR A 38 -29.33 -17.98 0.29
C THR A 38 -28.34 -17.52 -0.79
N HIS A 39 -28.42 -18.04 -2.02
CA HIS A 39 -27.58 -17.59 -3.13
C HIS A 39 -28.33 -16.54 -3.98
N GLY A 40 -28.54 -15.33 -3.44
CA GLY A 40 -29.26 -14.25 -4.12
C GLY A 40 -29.52 -13.01 -3.26
N SER A 41 -30.04 -11.93 -3.88
CA SER A 41 -30.31 -10.64 -3.23
C SER A 41 -31.64 -10.64 -2.46
N GLY A 42 -31.60 -11.06 -1.19
CA GLY A 42 -32.68 -10.89 -0.21
C GLY A 42 -33.74 -11.99 -0.21
N MET A 43 -34.24 -12.29 0.99
CA MET A 43 -35.18 -13.38 1.28
C MET A 43 -36.58 -12.78 1.50
N THR A 44 -37.43 -12.76 0.46
CA THR A 44 -38.83 -12.35 0.62
C THR A 44 -39.64 -13.47 1.26
N GLU A 45 -40.70 -13.12 2.00
CA GLU A 45 -41.57 -14.09 2.68
C GLU A 45 -42.23 -15.06 1.71
N GLU A 46 -42.54 -14.59 0.50
CA GLU A 46 -43.08 -15.38 -0.62
C GLU A 46 -42.10 -16.45 -1.11
N MET A 47 -40.80 -16.12 -1.20
CA MET A 47 -39.75 -17.07 -1.57
C MET A 47 -39.54 -18.13 -0.48
N CYS A 48 -39.61 -17.74 0.79
CA CYS A 48 -39.58 -18.69 1.91
C CYS A 48 -40.76 -19.65 1.88
N ALA A 49 -41.97 -19.15 1.63
CA ALA A 49 -43.17 -19.97 1.52
C ALA A 49 -43.07 -20.96 0.36
N LEU A 50 -42.68 -20.50 -0.84
CA LEU A 50 -42.53 -21.34 -2.02
C LEU A 50 -41.48 -22.45 -1.81
N TRP A 51 -40.34 -22.12 -1.21
CA TRP A 51 -39.30 -23.11 -0.93
C TRP A 51 -39.78 -24.13 0.11
N THR A 52 -40.39 -23.68 1.21
CA THR A 52 -40.91 -24.57 2.26
C THR A 52 -41.96 -25.53 1.72
N MET A 53 -42.85 -25.06 0.84
CA MET A 53 -43.91 -25.86 0.24
C MET A 53 -43.41 -26.81 -0.86
N SER A 54 -42.28 -26.50 -1.52
CA SER A 54 -41.72 -27.33 -2.60
C SER A 54 -40.69 -28.37 -2.12
N ILE A 55 -40.14 -28.25 -0.92
CA ILE A 55 -39.21 -29.25 -0.35
C ILE A 55 -39.77 -30.67 -0.32
N PRO A 56 -40.98 -30.94 0.19
CA PRO A 56 -41.48 -32.32 0.26
C PRO A 56 -41.59 -32.95 -1.14
N ILE A 57 -42.12 -32.17 -2.09
CA ILE A 57 -42.29 -32.57 -3.49
C ILE A 57 -40.92 -32.87 -4.14
N THR A 58 -39.96 -31.95 -4.01
CA THR A 58 -38.62 -32.13 -4.60
C THR A 58 -37.84 -33.26 -3.93
N SER A 59 -38.06 -33.52 -2.64
CA SER A 59 -37.50 -34.67 -1.93
C SER A 59 -38.04 -35.99 -2.47
N GLU A 60 -39.33 -36.08 -2.80
CA GLU A 60 -39.93 -37.27 -3.41
C GLU A 60 -39.34 -37.55 -4.80
N TYR A 61 -39.19 -36.52 -5.65
CA TYR A 61 -38.52 -36.68 -6.94
C TYR A 61 -37.06 -37.11 -6.79
N ASN A 62 -36.34 -36.57 -5.80
CA ASN A 62 -34.96 -36.96 -5.55
C ASN A 62 -34.86 -38.42 -5.06
N ASN A 63 -35.79 -38.88 -4.21
CA ASN A 63 -35.87 -40.27 -3.78
C ASN A 63 -36.18 -41.20 -4.95
N ALA A 64 -37.16 -40.84 -5.80
CA ALA A 64 -37.50 -41.60 -6.99
C ALA A 64 -36.34 -41.67 -7.99
N MET A 65 -35.52 -40.61 -8.12
CA MET A 65 -34.32 -40.63 -8.96
C MET A 65 -33.16 -41.42 -8.39
N GLN A 66 -33.06 -41.53 -7.07
CA GLN A 66 -32.10 -42.43 -6.43
C GLN A 66 -32.49 -43.89 -6.66
N GLU A 67 -33.77 -44.21 -6.50
CA GLU A 67 -34.33 -45.54 -6.76
C GLU A 67 -34.20 -45.93 -8.24
N PHE A 68 -34.52 -45.02 -9.16
CA PHE A 68 -34.42 -45.26 -10.60
C PHE A 68 -32.98 -45.51 -11.08
N ASN A 69 -31.99 -44.82 -10.48
CA ASN A 69 -30.60 -44.95 -10.88
C ASN A 69 -29.81 -45.99 -10.06
N ASP A 70 -30.46 -46.69 -9.11
CA ASP A 70 -29.79 -47.60 -8.14
C ASP A 70 -28.64 -46.92 -7.37
N LEU A 71 -28.72 -45.59 -7.21
CA LEU A 71 -27.72 -44.78 -6.52
C LEU A 71 -28.31 -44.32 -5.19
N THR A 72 -28.04 -45.06 -4.12
CA THR A 72 -28.40 -44.62 -2.77
C THR A 72 -27.31 -43.69 -2.22
N TYR A 73 -27.57 -42.38 -2.13
CA TYR A 73 -26.67 -41.45 -1.45
C TYR A 73 -26.83 -41.59 0.08
N THR A 74 -26.53 -42.76 0.62
CA THR A 74 -26.43 -42.93 2.07
C THR A 74 -25.20 -42.21 2.59
N THR A 75 -25.35 -41.57 3.75
CA THR A 75 -24.18 -41.13 4.51
C THR A 75 -23.52 -42.38 5.09
N SER A 76 -22.24 -42.60 4.74
CA SER A 76 -21.43 -43.67 5.30
C SER A 76 -21.51 -43.67 6.83
N GLU A 77 -21.50 -44.85 7.46
CA GLU A 77 -21.37 -44.98 8.93
C GLU A 77 -20.03 -44.42 9.45
N GLN A 78 -19.07 -44.17 8.56
CA GLN A 78 -17.79 -43.55 8.90
C GLN A 78 -18.00 -42.08 9.29
N HIS A 79 -17.64 -41.76 10.53
CA HIS A 79 -17.68 -40.40 11.03
C HIS A 79 -16.87 -39.46 10.11
N ARG A 80 -17.44 -38.31 9.76
CA ARG A 80 -16.84 -37.34 8.81
C ARG A 80 -15.39 -36.97 9.16
N GLU A 81 -15.10 -36.87 10.46
CA GLU A 81 -13.74 -36.56 10.95
C GLU A 81 -12.73 -37.69 10.75
N SER A 82 -13.18 -38.93 10.55
CA SER A 82 -12.34 -40.11 10.33
C SER A 82 -12.12 -40.44 8.86
N THR A 83 -12.49 -39.53 7.96
CA THR A 83 -12.25 -39.68 6.52
C THR A 83 -10.77 -39.43 6.20
N GLU A 84 -10.19 -40.18 5.26
CA GLU A 84 -8.78 -40.02 4.87
C GLU A 84 -8.46 -38.58 4.43
N ALA A 85 -9.37 -37.93 3.71
CA ALA A 85 -9.21 -36.55 3.28
C ALA A 85 -9.13 -35.57 4.46
N ARG A 86 -9.90 -35.81 5.54
CA ARG A 86 -9.86 -35.00 6.76
C ARG A 86 -8.58 -35.25 7.54
N MET A 87 -8.22 -36.51 7.75
CA MET A 87 -6.97 -36.90 8.40
C MET A 87 -5.75 -36.29 7.70
N LYS A 88 -5.73 -36.31 6.36
CA LYS A 88 -4.66 -35.70 5.56
C LYS A 88 -4.60 -34.18 5.71
N ARG A 89 -5.76 -33.51 5.79
CA ARG A 89 -5.84 -32.06 6.02
C ARG A 89 -5.33 -31.70 7.40
N ASP A 90 -5.79 -32.40 8.43
CA ASP A 90 -5.40 -32.15 9.81
C ASP A 90 -3.92 -32.42 10.02
N HIS A 91 -3.36 -33.47 9.38
CA HIS A 91 -1.91 -33.71 9.36
C HIS A 91 -1.15 -32.56 8.67
N SER A 92 -1.63 -32.05 7.54
CA SER A 92 -1.03 -30.89 6.87
C SER A 92 -1.08 -29.64 7.75
N ASP A 93 -2.17 -29.43 8.50
CA ASP A 93 -2.31 -28.28 9.39
C ASP A 93 -1.42 -28.41 10.63
N LEU A 94 -1.24 -29.62 11.17
CA LEU A 94 -0.27 -29.91 12.23
C LEU A 94 1.16 -29.59 11.79
N GLU A 95 1.58 -29.98 10.59
CA GLU A 95 2.91 -29.66 10.08
C GLU A 95 3.12 -28.14 9.91
N LYS A 96 2.10 -27.40 9.46
CA LYS A 96 2.15 -25.92 9.41
C LYS A 96 2.32 -25.30 10.79
N ILE A 97 1.59 -25.81 11.80
CA ILE A 97 1.71 -25.34 13.19
C ILE A 97 3.13 -25.62 13.71
N LYS A 98 3.66 -26.82 13.45
CA LYS A 98 5.00 -27.24 13.87
C LYS A 98 6.10 -26.38 13.23
N GLU A 99 6.04 -26.14 11.92
CA GLU A 99 6.94 -25.22 11.21
C GLU A 99 6.84 -23.80 11.78
N LYS A 100 5.63 -23.37 12.16
CA LYS A 100 5.44 -22.04 12.70
C LYS A 100 6.01 -21.87 14.10
N LEU A 101 5.79 -22.84 14.98
CA LEU A 101 6.30 -22.86 16.35
C LEU A 101 7.84 -23.03 16.41
N SER A 102 8.46 -23.69 15.42
CA SER A 102 9.92 -23.75 15.35
C SER A 102 10.56 -22.41 15.01
N THR A 103 9.85 -21.57 14.25
CA THR A 103 10.31 -20.21 13.87
C THR A 103 10.05 -19.18 14.97
N CYS A 104 8.98 -19.34 15.75
CA CYS A 104 8.60 -18.46 16.86
C CYS A 104 8.36 -19.28 18.13
N MET A 105 9.44 -19.68 18.81
CA MET A 105 9.37 -20.56 19.97
C MET A 105 8.75 -19.82 21.18
N PRO A 106 7.58 -20.23 21.69
CA PRO A 106 6.90 -19.52 22.78
C PRO A 106 7.55 -19.76 24.15
N PHE A 107 8.45 -20.74 24.26
CA PHE A 107 9.15 -21.10 25.49
C PHE A 107 10.59 -20.55 25.56
N SER A 108 10.88 -19.47 24.82
CA SER A 108 12.17 -18.78 24.93
C SER A 108 12.32 -18.12 26.30
N PRO A 109 13.55 -17.99 26.84
CA PRO A 109 13.80 -17.29 28.11
C PRO A 109 13.58 -15.76 28.04
N ASP A 110 13.20 -15.22 26.89
CA ASP A 110 12.90 -13.79 26.71
C ASP A 110 11.55 -13.44 27.38
N PRO A 111 11.51 -12.46 28.29
CA PRO A 111 10.31 -12.08 29.04
C PRO A 111 9.28 -11.27 28.24
N SER A 112 9.58 -10.89 26.99
CA SER A 112 8.70 -10.08 26.16
C SER A 112 7.42 -10.81 25.73
N LEU A 113 6.28 -10.12 25.81
CA LEU A 113 4.99 -10.65 25.35
C LEU A 113 4.94 -10.64 23.82
N ARG A 114 4.66 -11.80 23.19
CA ARG A 114 4.67 -11.93 21.73
C ARG A 114 3.46 -12.63 21.15
N ASN A 115 3.14 -12.30 19.91
CA ASN A 115 2.19 -13.05 19.11
C ASN A 115 2.86 -14.31 18.52
N ILE A 116 2.34 -15.49 18.85
CA ILE A 116 2.92 -16.79 18.44
C ILE A 116 2.84 -17.02 16.91
N ILE A 117 1.89 -16.37 16.23
CA ILE A 117 1.68 -16.50 14.77
C ILE A 117 2.49 -15.44 14.00
N THR A 118 2.66 -14.22 14.50
CA THR A 118 3.34 -13.15 13.75
C THR A 118 4.76 -12.83 14.26
N GLY A 119 5.13 -13.32 15.45
CA GLY A 119 6.38 -12.99 16.12
C GLY A 119 6.46 -11.54 16.60
N LEU A 120 5.38 -10.77 16.51
CA LEU A 120 5.32 -9.37 16.96
C LEU A 120 5.49 -9.30 18.47
N VAL A 121 6.43 -8.47 18.92
CA VAL A 121 6.62 -8.11 20.32
C VAL A 121 5.64 -7.00 20.69
N ALA A 122 4.93 -7.16 21.80
CA ALA A 122 3.97 -6.18 22.30
C ALA A 122 4.69 -4.92 22.80
N LYS A 123 4.12 -3.72 22.56
CA LYS A 123 4.58 -2.48 23.17
C LYS A 123 4.26 -2.44 24.67
N GLU A 124 4.89 -1.51 25.39
CA GLU A 124 4.72 -1.32 26.84
C GLU A 124 3.27 -1.08 27.27
N ASP A 125 2.40 -0.58 26.39
CA ASP A 125 1.01 -0.25 26.73
C ASP A 125 0.03 -1.43 26.58
N VAL A 126 0.48 -2.60 26.11
CA VAL A 126 -0.33 -3.81 25.96
C VAL A 126 -0.35 -4.61 27.27
N ASN A 127 -1.52 -4.74 27.89
CA ASN A 127 -1.69 -5.38 29.19
C ASN A 127 -2.62 -6.62 29.18
N VAL A 128 -2.80 -7.28 28.02
CA VAL A 128 -3.66 -8.49 27.93
C VAL A 128 -3.20 -9.64 28.83
N HIS A 129 -1.91 -9.71 29.15
CA HIS A 129 -1.37 -10.71 30.07
C HIS A 129 -1.87 -10.51 31.51
N GLU A 130 -2.38 -9.32 31.85
CA GLU A 130 -2.96 -8.96 33.15
C GLU A 130 -4.50 -8.92 33.09
N TYR A 131 -5.13 -9.67 32.18
CA TYR A 131 -6.59 -9.61 31.96
C TYR A 131 -7.42 -9.85 33.22
N GLU A 132 -6.91 -10.66 34.15
CA GLU A 132 -7.57 -10.98 35.41
C GLU A 132 -7.60 -9.76 36.34
N THR A 133 -6.47 -9.07 36.49
CA THR A 133 -6.36 -7.82 37.26
C THR A 133 -7.32 -6.76 36.71
N VAL A 134 -7.31 -6.56 35.39
CA VAL A 134 -8.21 -5.59 34.73
C VAL A 134 -9.68 -5.98 34.91
N GLY A 135 -10.00 -7.28 34.83
CA GLY A 135 -11.34 -7.80 35.09
C GLY A 135 -11.81 -7.51 36.52
N ASN A 136 -10.94 -7.72 37.51
CA ASN A 136 -11.24 -7.45 38.92
C ASN A 136 -11.49 -5.96 39.17
N GLU A 137 -10.70 -5.06 38.60
CA GLU A 137 -10.94 -3.60 38.68
C GLU A 137 -12.29 -3.18 38.07
N ILE A 138 -12.70 -3.83 36.97
CA ILE A 138 -14.01 -3.59 36.35
C ILE A 138 -15.12 -4.04 37.30
N ILE A 139 -14.98 -5.21 37.94
CA ILE A 139 -15.95 -5.77 38.87
C ILE A 139 -16.07 -4.89 40.11
N GLU A 140 -14.96 -4.40 40.69
CA GLU A 140 -14.98 -3.48 41.83
C GLU A 140 -15.79 -2.20 41.53
N LYS A 141 -15.68 -1.67 40.31
CA LYS A 141 -16.46 -0.49 39.87
C LYS A 141 -17.96 -0.74 39.78
N MET A 142 -18.40 -2.00 39.79
CA MET A 142 -19.81 -2.42 39.79
C MET A 142 -20.39 -2.58 41.19
N VAL A 143 -19.55 -2.78 42.20
CA VAL A 143 -20.00 -2.98 43.59
C VAL A 143 -20.77 -1.74 44.06
N GLY A 144 -22.00 -1.97 44.55
CA GLY A 144 -22.87 -0.90 45.08
C GLY A 144 -23.62 -0.08 44.03
N LYS A 145 -23.60 -0.44 42.74
CA LYS A 145 -24.33 0.26 41.66
C LYS A 145 -25.52 -0.56 41.13
N PRO A 146 -26.60 0.10 40.67
CA PRO A 146 -27.71 -0.58 40.01
C PRO A 146 -27.27 -1.16 38.66
N VAL A 147 -27.74 -2.38 38.34
CA VAL A 147 -27.39 -3.13 37.11
C VAL A 147 -27.60 -2.30 35.84
N PHE A 148 -28.69 -1.53 35.77
CA PHE A 148 -29.02 -0.69 34.61
C PHE A 148 -28.25 0.65 34.56
N GLY A 149 -27.51 1.01 35.61
CA GLY A 149 -26.67 2.21 35.67
C GLY A 149 -25.21 1.97 35.28
N ILE A 150 -24.84 0.73 34.97
CA ILE A 150 -23.45 0.34 34.65
C ILE A 150 -23.23 0.51 33.15
N SER A 151 -22.28 1.38 32.78
CA SER A 151 -21.84 1.57 31.39
C SER A 151 -20.41 1.09 31.22
N PHE A 152 -20.20 0.14 30.31
CA PHE A 152 -18.88 -0.37 29.95
C PHE A 152 -18.19 0.59 28.99
N LYS A 153 -17.02 1.10 29.37
CA LYS A 153 -16.20 1.92 28.47
C LYS A 153 -15.09 1.09 27.85
N TRP A 154 -14.87 1.29 26.57
CA TRP A 154 -13.81 0.62 25.81
C TRP A 154 -12.41 0.81 26.40
N LYS A 155 -12.17 1.97 27.04
CA LYS A 155 -10.89 2.29 27.68
C LYS A 155 -10.58 1.45 28.92
N ASP A 156 -11.59 0.83 29.53
CA ASP A 156 -11.43 0.07 30.77
C ASP A 156 -11.09 -1.41 30.48
N ARG A 157 -11.10 -1.84 29.21
CA ARG A 157 -10.80 -3.21 28.79
C ARG A 157 -9.29 -3.44 28.67
N ALA A 158 -8.85 -4.67 28.98
CA ALA A 158 -7.47 -5.10 28.72
C ALA A 158 -7.10 -4.95 27.24
N LYS A 159 -5.96 -4.31 26.99
CA LYS A 159 -5.43 -3.98 25.67
C LYS A 159 -4.68 -5.19 25.11
N THR A 160 -5.08 -5.66 23.93
CA THR A 160 -4.49 -6.82 23.26
C THR A 160 -3.43 -6.43 22.25
N LEU A 161 -2.60 -7.38 21.80
CA LEU A 161 -1.74 -7.20 20.63
C LEU A 161 -2.52 -6.75 19.37
N ALA A 162 -3.79 -7.14 19.24
CA ALA A 162 -4.65 -6.71 18.13
C ALA A 162 -5.12 -5.24 18.25
N HIS A 163 -4.99 -4.65 19.44
CA HIS A 163 -5.14 -3.21 19.63
C HIS A 163 -4.06 -2.43 18.85
N GLU A 164 -2.96 -3.07 18.44
CA GLU A 164 -1.95 -2.53 17.52
C GLU A 164 -2.12 -2.94 16.05
N SER A 165 -2.68 -4.12 15.71
CA SER A 165 -3.15 -4.36 14.32
C SER A 165 -4.23 -3.35 13.93
N THR A 166 -4.79 -2.68 14.93
CA THR A 166 -5.60 -1.48 14.80
C THR A 166 -4.68 -0.25 14.92
N ILE A 167 -3.85 0.00 13.91
CA ILE A 167 -3.31 1.33 13.60
C ILE A 167 -4.41 2.33 13.92
N LYS A 168 -4.24 3.22 14.91
CA LYS A 168 -5.25 4.13 15.46
C LYS A 168 -6.39 4.44 14.47
N PHE A 169 -7.40 3.58 14.47
CA PHE A 169 -8.73 3.85 13.93
C PHE A 169 -9.43 4.51 15.09
N ALA A 170 -9.62 5.82 15.02
CA ALA A 170 -10.61 6.46 15.85
C ALA A 170 -11.95 5.76 15.54
N GLN A 171 -12.45 4.98 16.51
CA GLN A 171 -13.76 4.34 16.57
C GLN A 171 -14.15 3.40 15.41
N GLY A 172 -13.92 2.11 15.62
CA GLY A 172 -14.88 1.02 15.36
C GLY A 172 -15.80 1.12 14.13
N ARG A 173 -15.48 0.27 13.15
CA ARG A 173 -16.05 0.02 11.81
C ARG A 173 -15.19 0.61 10.70
N THR A 174 -14.71 -0.25 9.79
CA THR A 174 -14.32 0.14 8.44
C THR A 174 -15.58 0.63 7.74
N ILE A 175 -15.89 1.92 7.94
CA ILE A 175 -16.91 2.56 7.14
C ILE A 175 -16.22 2.91 5.83
N ASP A 176 -16.67 2.26 4.77
CA ASP A 176 -16.26 2.58 3.41
C ASP A 176 -16.27 4.11 3.22
N PRO A 177 -15.13 4.73 2.84
CA PRO A 177 -15.07 6.16 2.57
C PRO A 177 -16.16 6.63 1.59
N ALA A 178 -16.54 5.79 0.62
CA ALA A 178 -17.64 6.09 -0.29
C ALA A 178 -19.00 6.14 0.45
N LEU A 179 -19.25 5.22 1.38
CA LEU A 179 -20.46 5.20 2.20
C LEU A 179 -20.51 6.38 3.19
N LEU A 180 -19.37 6.78 3.78
CA LEU A 180 -19.30 7.99 4.60
C LEU A 180 -19.60 9.24 3.79
N PHE A 181 -18.96 9.35 2.62
CA PHE A 181 -19.17 10.45 1.69
C PHE A 181 -20.65 10.59 1.32
N GLN A 182 -21.34 9.49 1.01
CA GLN A 182 -22.79 9.48 0.77
C GLN A 182 -23.59 10.04 1.94
N ARG A 183 -23.33 9.54 3.15
CA ARG A 183 -24.08 9.95 4.35
C ARG A 183 -23.91 11.43 4.61
N PHE A 184 -22.68 11.94 4.49
CA PHE A 184 -22.41 13.36 4.69
C PHE A 184 -23.04 14.24 3.62
N LEU A 185 -23.05 13.81 2.36
CA LEU A 185 -23.75 14.53 1.29
C LEU A 185 -25.26 14.61 1.54
N VAL A 186 -25.90 13.51 1.91
CA VAL A 186 -27.35 13.49 2.20
C VAL A 186 -27.68 14.38 3.39
N LEU A 187 -26.89 14.30 4.47
CA LEU A 187 -27.06 15.13 5.67
C LEU A 187 -26.85 16.63 5.36
N SER A 188 -25.97 16.96 4.44
CA SER A 188 -25.74 18.35 4.04
C SER A 188 -26.88 18.98 3.26
N LYS A 189 -27.70 18.18 2.55
CA LYS A 189 -28.87 18.68 1.81
C LYS A 189 -30.13 18.80 2.66
N THR A 190 -30.22 18.04 3.76
CA THR A 190 -31.41 18.02 4.61
C THR A 190 -31.48 19.18 5.59
N ARG A 191 -30.43 19.99 5.70
CA ARG A 191 -30.35 21.17 6.55
C ARG A 191 -29.64 22.27 5.77
N ASP A 192 -29.99 23.54 5.98
CA ASP A 192 -29.50 24.74 5.25
C ASP A 192 -27.98 25.00 5.38
N LEU A 193 -27.13 24.00 5.23
CA LEU A 193 -25.69 24.15 5.08
C LEU A 193 -25.41 24.56 3.64
N SER A 194 -24.61 25.60 3.47
CA SER A 194 -24.06 25.94 2.16
C SER A 194 -23.31 24.72 1.61
N LEU A 195 -23.79 24.19 0.50
CA LEU A 195 -23.20 23.02 -0.13
C LEU A 195 -21.75 23.31 -0.55
N GLU A 196 -21.44 24.57 -0.91
CA GLU A 196 -20.08 25.02 -1.19
C GLU A 196 -19.17 24.92 0.05
N ASP A 197 -19.67 25.30 1.23
CA ASP A 197 -18.91 25.17 2.48
C ASP A 197 -18.65 23.71 2.83
N VAL A 198 -19.61 22.81 2.58
CA VAL A 198 -19.46 21.38 2.82
C VAL A 198 -18.42 20.76 1.87
N MET A 199 -18.36 21.20 0.60
CA MET A 199 -17.39 20.73 -0.40
C MET A 199 -15.96 21.21 -0.14
N SER A 200 -15.78 22.11 0.82
CA SER A 200 -14.46 22.48 1.33
C SER A 200 -13.86 21.41 2.27
N TYR A 201 -14.61 20.36 2.63
CA TYR A 201 -14.18 19.22 3.43
C TYR A 201 -14.07 17.95 2.56
N GLU A 202 -13.26 16.98 3.00
CA GLU A 202 -13.04 15.74 2.23
C GLU A 202 -14.25 14.78 2.27
N LEU A 203 -15.13 14.97 3.26
CA LEU A 203 -16.29 14.10 3.52
C LEU A 203 -15.92 12.61 3.62
N SER A 204 -14.68 12.34 4.02
CA SER A 204 -14.06 11.03 4.13
C SER A 204 -12.95 11.08 5.19
N PRO A 205 -12.54 9.92 5.77
CA PRO A 205 -11.54 9.90 6.85
C PRO A 205 -10.15 10.39 6.43
N PHE A 206 -9.85 10.35 5.13
CA PHE A 206 -8.61 10.81 4.53
C PHE A 206 -8.87 11.22 3.07
N PRO A 207 -8.02 12.06 2.45
CA PRO A 207 -8.21 12.54 1.08
C PRO A 207 -8.07 11.41 0.07
N THR A 208 -9.17 10.77 -0.31
CA THR A 208 -9.14 9.57 -1.15
C THR A 208 -8.60 9.83 -2.55
N ALA A 209 -8.57 11.07 -3.05
CA ALA A 209 -7.91 11.40 -4.32
C ALA A 209 -6.37 11.22 -4.28
N LEU A 210 -5.76 11.32 -3.09
CA LEU A 210 -4.31 11.30 -2.85
C LEU A 210 -3.84 10.13 -1.97
N PHE A 211 -4.74 9.32 -1.44
CA PHE A 211 -4.37 8.21 -0.56
C PHE A 211 -5.26 7.00 -0.83
N GLU A 212 -4.66 5.81 -0.85
CA GLU A 212 -5.38 4.53 -0.94
C GLU A 212 -5.95 4.11 0.42
N ALA A 213 -5.20 4.43 1.48
CA ALA A 213 -5.59 4.26 2.87
C ALA A 213 -4.94 5.37 3.71
N LYS A 214 -5.31 5.49 4.99
CA LYS A 214 -4.73 6.49 5.90
C LYS A 214 -3.19 6.41 5.84
N GLU A 215 -2.55 7.54 5.53
CA GLU A 215 -1.09 7.71 5.43
C GLU A 215 -0.40 6.84 4.34
N ILE A 216 -1.18 6.15 3.51
CA ILE A 216 -0.72 5.30 2.41
C ILE A 216 -1.05 6.00 1.08
N PHE A 217 -0.03 6.61 0.48
CA PHE A 217 -0.10 7.20 -0.87
C PHE A 217 -0.69 6.26 -1.94
N ARG A 218 -1.31 6.82 -2.97
CA ARG A 218 -1.69 6.04 -4.16
C ARG A 218 -0.45 5.70 -4.98
N LYS A 219 -0.38 4.45 -5.47
CA LYS A 219 0.73 4.01 -6.30
C LYS A 219 0.75 4.76 -7.64
N ALA A 220 1.91 5.30 -8.00
CA ALA A 220 2.09 5.97 -9.29
C ALA A 220 2.19 4.97 -10.44
N GLY A 221 1.54 5.30 -11.56
CA GLY A 221 1.83 4.69 -12.86
C GLY A 221 3.14 5.24 -13.45
N LYS A 222 4.27 5.04 -12.75
CA LYS A 222 5.60 5.59 -13.09
C LYS A 222 5.95 5.56 -14.59
N PRO A 223 5.78 4.44 -15.32
CA PRO A 223 6.28 4.32 -16.69
C PRO A 223 5.57 5.24 -17.67
N GLN A 224 4.37 5.73 -17.35
CA GLN A 224 3.55 6.46 -18.30
C GLN A 224 4.18 7.79 -18.74
N ILE A 225 4.97 8.49 -17.89
CA ILE A 225 5.51 9.82 -18.26
C ILE A 225 6.74 9.63 -19.12
N ALA A 226 7.62 8.71 -18.74
CA ALA A 226 8.73 8.26 -19.58
C ALA A 226 8.21 7.81 -20.94
N HIS A 227 7.12 7.02 -20.98
CA HIS A 227 6.52 6.58 -22.24
C HIS A 227 6.03 7.77 -23.08
N THR A 228 5.26 8.71 -22.51
CA THR A 228 4.77 9.88 -23.26
C THR A 228 5.90 10.76 -23.76
N VAL A 229 6.92 11.01 -22.94
CA VAL A 229 8.10 11.79 -23.32
C VAL A 229 8.87 11.08 -24.42
N ALA A 230 9.12 9.78 -24.28
CA ALA A 230 9.78 8.96 -25.28
C ALA A 230 9.03 8.94 -26.62
N GLU A 231 7.70 8.77 -26.59
CA GLU A 231 6.86 8.73 -27.78
C GLU A 231 6.83 10.10 -28.49
N TYR A 232 6.74 11.19 -27.73
CA TYR A 232 6.83 12.53 -28.30
C TYR A 232 8.19 12.76 -28.96
N SER A 233 9.26 12.40 -28.27
CA SER A 233 10.63 12.57 -28.77
C SER A 233 10.90 11.71 -30.01
N SER A 234 10.48 10.44 -30.02
CA SER A 234 10.69 9.52 -31.15
C SER A 234 9.93 9.93 -32.42
N LYS A 235 8.75 10.54 -32.27
CA LYS A 235 7.98 11.10 -33.41
C LYS A 235 8.70 12.28 -34.07
N LYS A 236 9.51 13.03 -33.31
CA LYS A 236 10.23 14.21 -33.82
C LYS A 236 11.64 13.90 -34.28
N SER A 237 12.32 12.95 -33.65
CA SER A 237 13.67 12.54 -34.01
C SER A 237 13.86 11.05 -33.72
N LYS A 238 14.32 10.30 -34.74
CA LYS A 238 14.66 8.88 -34.59
C LYS A 238 15.93 8.66 -33.77
N GLU A 239 16.74 9.70 -33.59
CA GLU A 239 17.98 9.66 -32.80
C GLU A 239 17.72 9.86 -31.31
N ALA A 240 16.53 10.36 -30.95
CA ALA A 240 16.14 10.59 -29.56
C ALA A 240 15.87 9.29 -28.80
N VAL A 241 15.28 8.30 -29.47
CA VAL A 241 15.00 6.97 -28.93
C VAL A 241 15.48 5.94 -29.95
N MET A 242 16.52 5.22 -29.57
CA MET A 242 17.24 4.28 -30.44
C MET A 242 16.91 2.84 -30.03
N ASP A 243 16.88 1.94 -31.02
CA ASP A 243 16.69 0.49 -30.81
C ASP A 243 18.02 -0.28 -30.76
N SER A 244 19.14 0.42 -30.95
CA SER A 244 20.50 -0.14 -30.92
C SER A 244 21.31 0.43 -29.76
N ILE A 245 22.21 -0.39 -29.23
CA ILE A 245 23.13 0.00 -28.18
C ILE A 245 24.24 0.86 -28.79
N PRO A 246 24.40 2.13 -28.37
CA PRO A 246 25.47 2.97 -28.85
C PRO A 246 26.84 2.50 -28.33
N LEU A 247 27.90 2.89 -29.04
CA LEU A 247 29.26 2.72 -28.52
C LEU A 247 29.35 3.41 -27.16
N THR A 248 29.66 2.63 -26.14
CA THR A 248 29.74 3.11 -24.76
C THR A 248 31.16 2.89 -24.25
N GLU A 249 31.81 3.95 -23.80
CA GLU A 249 33.14 3.90 -23.18
C GLU A 249 33.04 3.64 -21.68
N HIS A 250 31.99 4.15 -21.04
CA HIS A 250 31.78 4.00 -19.60
C HIS A 250 30.32 3.76 -19.22
N TYR A 251 30.12 2.87 -18.26
CA TYR A 251 28.80 2.59 -17.70
C TYR A 251 28.67 3.18 -16.30
N VAL A 252 27.53 3.83 -16.06
CA VAL A 252 27.05 4.14 -14.72
C VAL A 252 25.86 3.25 -14.42
N LEU A 253 25.83 2.64 -13.25
CA LEU A 253 24.86 1.61 -12.90
C LEU A 253 24.11 2.01 -11.62
N ASP A 254 22.78 1.94 -11.69
CA ASP A 254 21.90 1.91 -10.52
C ASP A 254 22.11 0.59 -9.75
N GLY A 255 22.85 0.68 -8.64
CA GLY A 255 23.19 -0.47 -7.80
C GLY A 255 21.98 -1.04 -7.06
N GLY A 256 21.00 -0.20 -6.70
CA GLY A 256 19.77 -0.63 -6.00
C GLY A 256 18.97 -1.63 -6.84
N SER A 257 18.76 -1.35 -8.12
CA SER A 257 18.10 -2.30 -9.03
C SER A 257 18.95 -3.53 -9.33
N GLN A 258 20.28 -3.42 -9.36
CA GLN A 258 21.17 -4.57 -9.58
C GLN A 258 21.06 -5.63 -8.50
N VAL A 259 20.92 -5.24 -7.22
CA VAL A 259 20.79 -6.20 -6.11
C VAL A 259 19.60 -7.15 -6.34
N HIS A 260 18.54 -6.70 -7.00
CA HIS A 260 17.40 -7.56 -7.32
C HIS A 260 17.61 -8.49 -8.53
N ARG A 261 18.63 -8.27 -9.36
CA ARG A 261 18.78 -8.91 -10.68
C ARG A 261 19.28 -10.35 -10.68
N LEU A 262 20.21 -10.71 -9.79
CA LEU A 262 20.86 -12.03 -9.80
C LEU A 262 20.17 -13.03 -8.84
N PRO A 263 19.91 -14.29 -9.24
CA PRO A 263 19.34 -15.29 -8.36
C PRO A 263 20.37 -15.76 -7.32
N TRP A 264 19.94 -16.09 -6.11
CA TRP A 264 20.79 -16.63 -5.03
C TRP A 264 20.47 -18.11 -4.82
N LYS A 265 21.49 -18.94 -4.56
CA LYS A 265 21.30 -20.34 -4.20
C LYS A 265 21.46 -20.52 -2.69
N LYS A 266 20.65 -21.38 -2.10
CA LYS A 266 20.81 -21.76 -0.69
C LYS A 266 22.14 -22.47 -0.49
N GLY A 267 22.86 -22.13 0.57
CA GLY A 267 24.21 -22.61 0.86
C GLY A 267 25.33 -21.73 0.27
N ASP A 268 25.04 -20.78 -0.61
CA ASP A 268 26.04 -19.81 -1.05
C ASP A 268 26.41 -18.89 0.13
N SER A 269 27.71 -18.66 0.34
CA SER A 269 28.16 -17.64 1.29
C SER A 269 27.85 -16.22 0.80
N TYR A 270 27.56 -15.28 1.70
CA TYR A 270 27.34 -13.89 1.31
C TYR A 270 28.53 -13.26 0.56
N GLY A 271 29.77 -13.69 0.86
CA GLY A 271 30.95 -13.28 0.10
C GLY A 271 30.98 -13.86 -1.31
N ALA A 272 30.49 -15.08 -1.53
CA ALA A 272 30.31 -15.64 -2.87
C ALA A 272 29.21 -14.90 -3.65
N ILE A 273 28.10 -14.55 -2.98
CA ILE A 273 27.03 -13.74 -3.56
C ILE A 273 27.58 -12.35 -3.96
N ALA A 274 28.35 -11.69 -3.08
CA ALA A 274 28.97 -10.40 -3.38
C ALA A 274 29.93 -10.47 -4.58
N ARG A 275 30.78 -11.49 -4.62
CA ARG A 275 31.66 -11.76 -5.78
C ARG A 275 30.88 -11.97 -7.07
N MET A 276 29.77 -12.71 -7.01
CA MET A 276 28.90 -12.94 -8.16
C MET A 276 28.37 -11.62 -8.75
N TYR A 277 27.96 -10.66 -7.90
CA TYR A 277 27.57 -9.33 -8.38
C TYR A 277 28.74 -8.60 -9.05
N ALA A 278 29.91 -8.57 -8.41
CA ALA A 278 31.07 -7.89 -8.97
C ALA A 278 31.56 -8.53 -10.29
N ASP A 279 31.54 -9.86 -10.39
CA ASP A 279 31.85 -10.61 -11.62
C ASP A 279 30.84 -10.31 -12.73
N PHE A 280 29.55 -10.25 -12.40
CA PHE A 280 28.51 -9.87 -13.35
C PHE A 280 28.75 -8.45 -13.87
N THR A 281 29.01 -7.49 -12.97
CA THR A 281 29.28 -6.10 -13.35
C THR A 281 30.47 -6.00 -14.31
N ILE A 282 31.60 -6.62 -14.00
CA ILE A 282 32.79 -6.59 -14.84
C ILE A 282 32.56 -7.27 -16.18
N ARG A 283 31.89 -8.43 -16.20
CA ARG A 283 31.64 -9.18 -17.43
C ARG A 283 30.74 -8.43 -18.41
N HIS A 284 29.73 -7.72 -17.90
CA HIS A 284 28.72 -7.06 -18.74
C HIS A 284 29.01 -5.59 -19.03
N TYR A 285 29.70 -4.89 -18.12
CA TYR A 285 29.86 -3.44 -18.17
C TYR A 285 31.32 -2.99 -17.96
N GLY A 286 32.26 -3.91 -17.76
CA GLY A 286 33.66 -3.56 -17.49
C GLY A 286 33.82 -2.79 -16.17
N LYS A 287 34.82 -1.89 -16.11
CA LYS A 287 35.13 -1.07 -14.93
C LYS A 287 34.15 0.10 -14.76
N ALA A 288 32.89 -0.23 -14.51
CA ALA A 288 31.79 0.73 -14.38
C ALA A 288 31.85 1.53 -13.07
N THR A 289 31.07 2.62 -13.02
CA THR A 289 30.69 3.29 -11.78
C THR A 289 29.36 2.71 -11.28
N VAL A 290 29.31 2.20 -10.06
CA VAL A 290 28.09 1.67 -9.43
C VAL A 290 27.69 2.58 -8.29
N VAL A 291 26.42 2.97 -8.23
CA VAL A 291 25.91 3.85 -7.18
C VAL A 291 24.82 3.13 -6.39
N PHE A 292 24.97 3.01 -5.08
CA PHE A 292 24.01 2.32 -4.20
C PHE A 292 23.27 3.30 -3.29
N ASP A 293 22.02 2.95 -2.95
CA ASP A 293 21.26 3.59 -1.88
C ASP A 293 21.90 3.39 -0.52
N GLY A 294 21.74 4.40 0.34
CA GLY A 294 22.03 4.34 1.77
C GLY A 294 20.81 3.95 2.58
N TYR A 295 21.01 3.06 3.54
CA TYR A 295 19.98 2.57 4.46
C TYR A 295 20.35 2.76 5.93
N SER A 296 21.44 3.50 6.21
CA SER A 296 22.05 3.64 7.54
C SER A 296 21.65 4.90 8.30
N GLU A 297 21.10 5.92 7.63
CA GLU A 297 20.67 7.16 8.29
C GLU A 297 19.17 7.19 8.62
N GLY A 298 18.80 8.17 9.46
CA GLY A 298 17.52 8.27 10.16
C GLY A 298 16.28 8.41 9.26
N PRO A 299 15.17 8.99 9.78
CA PRO A 299 13.90 8.98 9.06
C PRO A 299 14.03 9.57 7.66
N SER A 300 13.57 8.83 6.66
CA SER A 300 13.60 9.23 5.25
C SER A 300 12.19 9.54 4.76
N ILE A 301 12.05 10.48 3.83
CA ILE A 301 10.77 10.69 3.14
C ILE A 301 10.34 9.48 2.28
N LYS A 302 11.23 8.50 2.08
CA LYS A 302 10.94 7.18 1.49
C LYS A 302 10.48 6.14 2.54
N ASP A 303 10.41 6.47 3.84
CA ASP A 303 10.04 5.53 4.92
C ASP A 303 8.72 4.80 4.63
N LYS A 304 7.65 5.52 4.25
CA LYS A 304 6.36 4.89 3.92
C LYS A 304 6.41 3.97 2.69
N THR A 305 7.36 4.18 1.79
CA THR A 305 7.61 3.29 0.65
C THR A 305 8.37 2.05 1.11
N HIS A 306 9.36 2.21 2.00
CA HIS A 306 10.06 1.10 2.65
C HIS A 306 9.12 0.25 3.52
N GLU A 307 8.26 0.87 4.35
CA GLU A 307 7.31 0.18 5.21
C GLU A 307 6.34 -0.73 4.45
N ARG A 308 5.89 -0.33 3.25
CA ARG A 308 5.07 -1.20 2.40
C ARG A 308 5.79 -2.49 2.01
N HIS A 309 7.10 -2.39 1.78
CA HIS A 309 7.95 -3.53 1.43
C HIS A 309 8.36 -4.34 2.69
N GLU A 310 8.31 -3.71 3.87
CA GLU A 310 8.63 -4.28 5.19
C GLU A 310 7.42 -4.88 5.93
N GLN A 311 6.23 -5.02 5.30
CA GLN A 311 4.98 -5.52 5.91
C GLN A 311 5.05 -6.92 6.57
N ILE A 312 6.21 -7.57 6.61
CA ILE A 312 6.43 -8.85 7.28
C ILE A 312 7.64 -8.70 8.21
N THR A 313 7.43 -8.94 9.51
CA THR A 313 8.47 -9.07 10.55
C THR A 313 9.41 -10.23 10.22
N ARG A 314 10.40 -9.96 9.37
CA ARG A 314 11.47 -10.90 9.01
C ARG A 314 12.70 -10.63 9.88
N PRO A 315 13.50 -11.65 10.24
CA PRO A 315 14.60 -11.47 11.17
C PRO A 315 15.70 -10.56 10.59
N ILE A 316 16.27 -9.72 11.44
CA ILE A 316 17.56 -9.06 11.17
C ILE A 316 18.60 -10.17 11.18
N ILE A 317 19.40 -10.25 10.13
CA ILE A 317 20.39 -11.31 9.99
C ILE A 317 21.74 -10.67 10.26
N SER A 318 22.43 -11.14 11.30
CA SER A 318 23.85 -10.85 11.49
C SER A 318 24.65 -11.80 10.62
N PHE A 319 25.35 -11.29 9.61
CA PHE A 319 26.15 -12.10 8.69
C PHE A 319 27.48 -11.44 8.37
N ASN A 320 28.40 -12.24 7.84
CA ASN A 320 29.66 -11.81 7.26
C ASN A 320 29.90 -12.54 5.94
N ALA A 321 31.02 -12.25 5.27
CA ALA A 321 31.38 -12.87 3.99
C ALA A 321 31.40 -14.41 3.99
N LYS A 322 31.60 -15.07 5.14
CA LYS A 322 31.63 -16.54 5.26
C LYS A 322 30.27 -17.14 5.62
N THR A 323 29.30 -16.33 6.05
CA THR A 323 27.98 -16.81 6.47
C THR A 323 27.19 -17.31 5.27
N GLU A 324 26.50 -18.44 5.40
CA GLU A 324 25.71 -19.06 4.33
C GLU A 324 24.29 -18.50 4.27
N PHE A 325 23.79 -18.34 3.04
CA PHE A 325 22.42 -17.94 2.78
C PHE A 325 21.46 -19.14 2.88
N VAL A 326 20.51 -19.09 3.82
CA VAL A 326 19.56 -20.20 4.10
C VAL A 326 18.10 -19.84 3.73
N GLY A 327 17.81 -18.55 3.57
CA GLY A 327 16.45 -18.00 3.46
C GLY A 327 15.92 -17.84 2.04
N ARG A 328 14.97 -16.90 1.87
CA ARG A 328 14.53 -16.39 0.57
C ARG A 328 15.11 -14.99 0.36
N LYS A 329 15.49 -14.69 -0.88
CA LYS A 329 16.16 -13.43 -1.24
C LYS A 329 15.30 -12.21 -0.93
N ASP A 330 14.03 -12.23 -1.34
CA ASP A 330 13.11 -11.12 -1.12
C ASP A 330 12.88 -10.86 0.37
N ASP A 331 12.94 -11.91 1.18
CA ASP A 331 12.81 -11.80 2.63
C ASP A 331 14.01 -11.04 3.22
N PHE A 332 15.22 -11.40 2.79
CA PHE A 332 16.45 -10.76 3.21
C PHE A 332 16.47 -9.28 2.78
N LEU A 333 16.16 -9.00 1.51
CA LEU A 333 16.19 -7.66 0.92
C LEU A 333 15.02 -6.76 1.36
N SER A 334 14.00 -7.29 2.03
CA SER A 334 12.96 -6.43 2.60
C SER A 334 13.48 -5.54 3.72
N ARG A 335 14.49 -5.98 4.48
CA ARG A 335 15.05 -5.24 5.62
C ARG A 335 16.15 -4.29 5.20
N SER A 336 16.03 -3.02 5.59
CA SER A 336 16.99 -1.95 5.30
C SER A 336 18.40 -2.25 5.83
N CYS A 337 18.53 -2.77 7.06
CA CYS A 337 19.83 -3.14 7.65
C CYS A 337 20.52 -4.32 6.91
N ASN A 338 19.76 -5.34 6.50
CA ASN A 338 20.30 -6.47 5.73
C ASN A 338 20.78 -6.02 4.34
N LYS A 339 20.02 -5.12 3.69
CA LYS A 339 20.41 -4.51 2.41
C LYS A 339 21.72 -3.74 2.54
N GLN A 340 21.88 -2.91 3.57
CA GLN A 340 23.11 -2.18 3.80
C GLN A 340 24.31 -3.12 3.94
N GLY A 341 24.23 -4.13 4.81
CA GLY A 341 25.34 -5.07 5.01
C GLY A 341 25.72 -5.84 3.75
N LEU A 342 24.77 -6.11 2.86
CA LEU A 342 25.06 -6.74 1.56
C LEU A 342 25.76 -5.76 0.62
N ILE A 343 25.28 -4.51 0.55
CA ILE A 343 25.88 -3.44 -0.25
C ILE A 343 27.33 -3.22 0.16
N ASP A 344 27.63 -3.27 1.45
CA ASP A 344 29.00 -3.12 1.96
C ASP A 344 29.92 -4.24 1.41
N LEU A 345 29.48 -5.51 1.48
CA LEU A 345 30.24 -6.63 0.90
C LEU A 345 30.40 -6.53 -0.63
N VAL A 346 29.33 -6.13 -1.33
CA VAL A 346 29.37 -5.95 -2.79
C VAL A 346 30.30 -4.80 -3.18
N THR A 347 30.30 -3.71 -2.39
CA THR A 347 31.18 -2.55 -2.56
C THR A 347 32.64 -2.97 -2.50
N GLU A 348 33.02 -3.74 -1.48
CA GLU A 348 34.39 -4.24 -1.34
C GLU A 348 34.82 -5.09 -2.56
N GLU A 349 33.96 -6.00 -3.03
CA GLU A 349 34.28 -6.86 -4.18
C GLU A 349 34.34 -6.10 -5.51
N LEU A 350 33.48 -5.10 -5.71
CA LEU A 350 33.52 -4.22 -6.87
C LEU A 350 34.81 -3.38 -6.90
N GLN A 351 35.19 -2.80 -5.76
CA GLN A 351 36.42 -2.02 -5.64
C GLN A 351 37.67 -2.87 -5.88
N LYS A 352 37.72 -4.12 -5.36
CA LYS A 352 38.80 -5.07 -5.64
C LYS A 352 38.97 -5.36 -7.14
N LYS A 353 37.87 -5.34 -7.91
CA LYS A 353 37.90 -5.52 -9.37
C LYS A 353 38.09 -4.22 -10.17
N GLY A 354 38.30 -3.09 -9.49
CA GLY A 354 38.61 -1.81 -10.09
C GLY A 354 37.39 -1.03 -10.60
N CYS A 355 36.18 -1.35 -10.13
CA CYS A 355 35.01 -0.50 -10.33
C CYS A 355 35.04 0.69 -9.37
N THR A 356 34.44 1.80 -9.78
CA THR A 356 34.19 2.93 -8.87
C THR A 356 32.85 2.71 -8.19
N VAL A 357 32.78 2.84 -6.86
CA VAL A 357 31.52 2.67 -6.11
C VAL A 357 31.22 3.96 -5.35
N ILE A 358 29.98 4.42 -5.42
CA ILE A 358 29.46 5.58 -4.68
C ILE A 358 28.30 5.08 -3.82
N ASN A 359 28.41 5.23 -2.51
CA ASN A 359 27.33 4.89 -1.59
C ASN A 359 26.65 6.20 -1.15
N ALA A 360 25.37 6.36 -1.48
CA ALA A 360 24.57 7.48 -1.04
C ALA A 360 24.31 7.38 0.47
N LEU A 361 24.02 8.51 1.12
CA LEU A 361 23.59 8.51 2.53
C LEU A 361 22.13 8.06 2.68
N GLY A 362 21.32 8.25 1.63
CA GLY A 362 19.92 7.85 1.56
C GLY A 362 19.55 7.46 0.15
N ASP A 363 18.62 8.20 -0.46
CA ASP A 363 18.20 7.96 -1.83
C ASP A 363 19.31 8.26 -2.87
N ALA A 364 19.67 7.28 -3.70
CA ALA A 364 20.78 7.43 -4.65
C ALA A 364 20.38 8.02 -6.01
N ASP A 365 19.09 8.23 -6.28
CA ASP A 365 18.57 8.68 -7.58
C ASP A 365 19.37 9.87 -8.16
N MET A 366 19.66 10.87 -7.31
CA MET A 366 20.40 12.05 -7.76
C MET A 366 21.92 11.81 -7.83
N ASP A 367 22.49 10.96 -6.98
CA ASP A 367 23.90 10.60 -7.05
C ASP A 367 24.22 9.79 -8.31
N ILE A 368 23.31 8.90 -8.72
CA ILE A 368 23.36 8.16 -9.99
C ILE A 368 23.43 9.14 -11.17
N VAL A 369 22.52 10.12 -11.20
CA VAL A 369 22.42 11.10 -12.29
C VAL A 369 23.65 12.01 -12.33
N LYS A 370 24.13 12.50 -11.17
CA LYS A 370 25.37 13.27 -11.07
C LYS A 370 26.57 12.49 -11.59
N ALA A 371 26.69 11.21 -11.22
CA ALA A 371 27.78 10.35 -11.67
C ALA A 371 27.76 10.17 -13.20
N ALA A 372 26.57 9.94 -13.79
CA ALA A 372 26.40 9.82 -15.23
C ALA A 372 26.73 11.12 -15.98
N ILE A 373 26.26 12.27 -15.49
CA ILE A 373 26.56 13.57 -16.10
C ILE A 373 28.07 13.85 -16.03
N LYS A 374 28.70 13.66 -14.86
CA LYS A 374 30.14 13.88 -14.68
C LYS A 374 30.98 12.98 -15.58
N ALA A 375 30.63 11.71 -15.72
CA ALA A 375 31.30 10.81 -16.65
C ALA A 375 31.12 11.27 -18.12
N SER A 376 29.92 11.73 -18.49
CA SER A 376 29.60 12.18 -19.86
C SER A 376 30.35 13.43 -20.32
N GLN A 377 30.95 14.19 -19.39
CA GLN A 377 31.81 15.34 -19.71
C GLN A 377 33.14 14.93 -20.35
N HIS A 378 33.58 13.70 -20.09
CA HIS A 378 34.91 13.21 -20.51
C HIS A 378 34.82 12.10 -21.56
N GLN A 379 33.78 11.27 -21.52
CA GLN A 379 33.67 10.02 -22.28
C GLN A 379 32.21 9.64 -22.62
N LEU A 380 32.00 8.81 -23.64
CA LEU A 380 30.68 8.31 -24.02
C LEU A 380 30.08 7.44 -22.90
N THR A 381 29.01 7.92 -22.28
CA THR A 381 28.48 7.32 -21.05
C THR A 381 27.06 6.80 -21.24
N THR A 382 26.82 5.57 -20.80
CA THR A 382 25.46 4.99 -20.70
C THR A 382 25.11 4.72 -19.24
N LEU A 383 24.02 5.35 -18.78
CA LEU A 383 23.37 5.03 -17.51
C LEU A 383 22.45 3.81 -17.69
N ILE A 384 22.64 2.79 -16.86
CA ILE A 384 21.76 1.63 -16.75
C ILE A 384 20.93 1.77 -15.48
N GLY A 385 19.61 1.82 -15.62
CA GLY A 385 18.70 1.92 -14.49
C GLY A 385 17.26 1.56 -14.86
N GLU A 386 16.48 1.21 -13.83
CA GLU A 386 15.11 0.73 -14.01
C GLU A 386 14.05 1.76 -13.62
N ASP A 387 14.43 2.80 -12.87
CA ASP A 387 13.49 3.83 -12.44
C ASP A 387 13.26 4.90 -13.52
N THR A 388 11.99 5.29 -13.65
CA THR A 388 11.57 6.42 -14.50
C THR A 388 12.10 7.74 -13.97
N ASP A 389 12.30 7.84 -12.65
CA ASP A 389 12.79 9.05 -11.98
C ASP A 389 14.16 9.46 -12.55
N LEU A 390 15.03 8.49 -12.87
CA LEU A 390 16.34 8.72 -13.48
C LEU A 390 16.27 9.43 -14.84
N LEU A 391 15.35 9.03 -15.73
CA LEU A 391 15.17 9.69 -17.04
C LEU A 391 14.75 11.15 -16.87
N ILE A 392 13.80 11.41 -15.96
CA ILE A 392 13.32 12.77 -15.71
C ILE A 392 14.42 13.64 -15.11
N LEU A 393 15.19 13.10 -14.16
CA LEU A 393 16.32 13.79 -13.54
C LEU A 393 17.45 14.06 -14.55
N LEU A 394 17.74 13.14 -15.47
CA LEU A 394 18.68 13.36 -16.57
C LEU A 394 18.22 14.47 -17.50
N LEU A 395 16.96 14.45 -17.94
CA LEU A 395 16.40 15.50 -18.81
C LEU A 395 16.39 16.87 -18.13
N TYR A 396 16.23 16.93 -16.81
CA TYR A 396 16.34 18.16 -16.05
C TYR A 396 17.79 18.66 -15.93
N ASN A 397 18.71 17.80 -15.46
CA ASN A 397 20.06 18.21 -15.03
C ASN A 397 21.12 18.20 -16.15
N ALA A 398 20.98 17.39 -17.21
CA ALA A 398 22.05 17.24 -18.20
C ALA A 398 22.31 18.56 -18.96
N GLU A 399 23.57 18.91 -19.15
CA GLU A 399 23.97 20.10 -19.92
C GLU A 399 24.06 19.79 -21.42
N ALA A 400 24.02 20.83 -22.26
CA ALA A 400 24.10 20.67 -23.72
C ALA A 400 25.46 20.16 -24.22
N ASN A 401 26.51 20.25 -23.41
CA ASN A 401 27.91 19.99 -23.81
C ASN A 401 28.42 18.57 -23.47
N SER A 402 27.55 17.59 -23.22
CA SER A 402 27.97 16.20 -22.98
C SER A 402 28.55 15.55 -24.24
N ARG A 403 29.62 14.77 -24.11
CA ARG A 403 30.23 14.00 -25.22
C ARG A 403 29.37 12.83 -25.72
N GLY A 404 28.24 12.57 -25.06
CA GLY A 404 27.22 11.59 -25.39
C GLY A 404 26.75 10.91 -24.10
N LEU A 405 25.47 11.13 -23.77
CA LEU A 405 24.84 10.60 -22.56
C LEU A 405 23.57 9.84 -22.92
N TYR A 406 23.58 8.55 -22.60
CA TYR A 406 22.49 7.64 -22.90
C TYR A 406 21.89 7.06 -21.63
N PHE A 407 20.60 6.76 -21.66
CA PHE A 407 19.91 6.03 -20.61
C PHE A 407 19.21 4.82 -21.20
N ARG A 408 19.26 3.67 -20.50
CA ARG A 408 18.45 2.50 -20.87
C ARG A 408 18.13 1.61 -19.67
N SER A 409 17.07 0.83 -19.83
CA SER A 409 16.72 -0.30 -18.96
C SER A 409 17.13 -1.61 -19.64
N ASP A 410 17.59 -2.58 -18.86
CA ASP A 410 17.98 -3.89 -19.36
C ASP A 410 16.93 -4.98 -19.05
N LYS A 411 15.73 -4.60 -18.58
CA LYS A 411 14.60 -5.56 -18.40
C LYS A 411 13.91 -5.94 -19.71
N SER A 412 13.96 -5.07 -20.71
CA SER A 412 13.30 -5.28 -21.99
C SER A 412 14.15 -6.16 -22.91
N THR A 413 13.51 -7.09 -23.62
CA THR A 413 14.16 -7.92 -24.66
C THR A 413 14.63 -7.09 -25.85
N VAL A 414 13.94 -5.97 -26.12
CA VAL A 414 14.35 -4.97 -27.11
C VAL A 414 14.93 -3.76 -26.38
N PRO A 415 16.21 -3.41 -26.58
CA PRO A 415 16.83 -2.29 -25.88
C PRO A 415 16.27 -0.97 -26.43
N LYS A 416 15.54 -0.24 -25.59
CA LYS A 416 15.22 1.17 -25.85
C LYS A 416 16.27 2.03 -25.19
N VAL A 417 17.02 2.77 -26.01
CA VAL A 417 18.08 3.67 -25.56
C VAL A 417 17.64 5.11 -25.77
N TYR A 418 17.65 5.88 -24.70
CA TYR A 418 17.29 7.29 -24.68
C TYR A 418 18.55 8.13 -24.84
N ASN A 419 18.65 8.87 -25.95
CA ASN A 419 19.72 9.84 -26.15
C ASN A 419 19.32 11.16 -25.46
N ILE A 420 19.94 11.44 -24.31
CA ILE A 420 19.50 12.54 -23.44
C ILE A 420 19.68 13.90 -24.12
N SER A 421 20.79 14.10 -24.83
CA SER A 421 21.08 15.35 -25.53
C SER A 421 20.04 15.64 -26.62
N GLU A 422 19.75 14.64 -27.44
CA GLU A 422 18.76 14.76 -28.53
C GLU A 422 17.34 14.92 -27.99
N MET A 423 16.98 14.16 -26.95
CA MET A 423 15.68 14.34 -26.28
C MET A 423 15.50 15.75 -25.72
N LYS A 424 16.55 16.34 -25.11
CA LYS A 424 16.50 17.72 -24.61
C LYS A 424 16.34 18.74 -25.74
N GLN A 425 17.01 18.53 -26.88
CA GLN A 425 16.86 19.39 -28.06
C GLN A 425 15.43 19.35 -28.60
N VAL A 426 14.85 18.16 -28.70
CA VAL A 426 13.48 17.95 -29.21
C VAL A 426 12.41 18.51 -28.26
N LEU A 427 12.58 18.34 -26.95
CA LEU A 427 11.64 18.81 -25.93
C LEU A 427 11.76 20.32 -25.68
N GLY A 428 12.96 20.88 -25.83
CA GLY A 428 13.29 22.25 -25.51
C GLY A 428 13.52 22.47 -24.00
N SER A 429 14.26 23.53 -23.68
CA SER A 429 14.65 23.88 -22.30
C SER A 429 13.45 24.16 -21.39
N ASP A 430 12.42 24.84 -21.90
CA ASP A 430 11.21 25.17 -21.13
C ASP A 430 10.48 23.91 -20.66
N MET A 431 10.28 22.92 -21.54
CA MET A 431 9.63 21.65 -21.16
C MET A 431 10.50 20.85 -20.20
N CYS A 432 11.80 20.72 -20.47
CA CYS A 432 12.74 19.98 -19.60
C CYS A 432 12.76 20.55 -18.18
N SER A 433 12.70 21.89 -18.04
CA SER A 433 12.62 22.55 -16.73
C SER A 433 11.30 22.26 -15.98
N GLN A 434 10.22 22.00 -16.71
CA GLN A 434 8.89 21.72 -16.14
C GLN A 434 8.66 20.22 -15.87
N LEU A 435 9.37 19.32 -16.56
CA LEU A 435 9.21 17.87 -16.41
C LEU A 435 9.40 17.41 -14.97
N LEU A 436 10.38 17.98 -14.26
CA LEU A 436 10.62 17.65 -12.86
C LEU A 436 9.40 17.98 -11.98
N PHE A 437 8.79 19.15 -12.20
CA PHE A 437 7.57 19.54 -11.49
C PHE A 437 6.38 18.66 -11.90
N ILE A 438 6.18 18.41 -13.19
CA ILE A 438 5.05 17.59 -13.67
C ILE A 438 5.15 16.18 -13.10
N HIS A 439 6.34 15.58 -13.18
CA HIS A 439 6.61 14.23 -12.68
C HIS A 439 6.38 14.14 -11.18
N THR A 440 7.04 15.02 -10.40
CA THR A 440 6.82 15.07 -8.95
C THR A 440 5.34 15.29 -8.70
N PHE A 441 4.71 16.37 -9.16
CA PHE A 441 3.34 16.75 -8.80
C PHE A 441 2.28 15.69 -9.12
N THR A 442 2.43 14.99 -10.25
CA THR A 442 1.49 13.93 -10.68
C THR A 442 1.72 12.56 -10.02
N GLY A 443 2.92 12.32 -9.47
CA GLY A 443 3.24 11.15 -8.64
C GLY A 443 4.66 10.61 -8.85
N CYS A 444 5.44 10.47 -7.78
CA CYS A 444 6.72 9.76 -7.72
C CYS A 444 6.79 8.92 -6.43
N ASP A 445 7.93 8.29 -6.11
CA ASP A 445 8.02 7.35 -4.98
C ASP A 445 7.74 7.94 -3.60
N THR A 446 8.08 9.21 -3.41
CA THR A 446 7.93 9.89 -2.12
C THR A 446 6.61 10.64 -1.98
N THR A 447 5.79 10.67 -3.03
CA THR A 447 4.61 11.53 -3.06
C THR A 447 3.48 10.97 -3.92
N SER A 448 2.24 11.02 -3.42
CA SER A 448 1.13 10.31 -4.07
C SER A 448 0.89 10.63 -5.54
N HIS A 449 0.43 9.61 -6.26
CA HIS A 449 -0.33 9.78 -7.48
C HIS A 449 -1.73 10.35 -7.20
N ILE A 450 -2.25 11.13 -8.14
CA ILE A 450 -3.58 11.74 -8.07
C ILE A 450 -4.56 10.84 -8.83
N PHE A 451 -5.61 10.37 -8.17
CA PHE A 451 -6.58 9.45 -8.75
C PHE A 451 -7.36 10.07 -9.92
N SER A 452 -7.63 9.28 -10.97
CA SER A 452 -8.41 9.65 -12.17
C SER A 452 -7.88 10.81 -13.01
N VAL A 453 -6.73 11.38 -12.64
CA VAL A 453 -6.06 12.43 -13.41
C VAL A 453 -5.08 11.79 -14.38
N GLY A 454 -5.44 11.82 -15.68
CA GLY A 454 -4.51 11.56 -16.77
C GLY A 454 -3.55 12.73 -17.00
N LYS A 455 -2.48 12.51 -17.77
CA LYS A 455 -1.41 13.50 -18.02
C LYS A 455 -1.85 14.61 -18.98
N LYS A 456 -2.66 15.55 -18.48
CA LYS A 456 -2.84 16.84 -19.14
C LYS A 456 -1.58 17.68 -18.88
N PRO A 457 -1.03 18.37 -19.90
CA PRO A 457 0.12 19.24 -19.71
C PRO A 457 -0.25 20.40 -18.79
N VAL A 458 0.19 20.34 -17.54
CA VAL A 458 0.09 21.45 -16.60
C VAL A 458 1.39 22.23 -16.68
N ARG A 459 1.33 23.43 -17.25
CA ARG A 459 2.44 24.37 -17.26
C ARG A 459 2.42 25.17 -15.96
N MET A 460 3.37 24.90 -15.06
CA MET A 460 3.65 25.79 -13.93
C MET A 460 5.16 25.95 -13.76
N ARG A 461 5.59 27.21 -13.61
CA ARG A 461 6.98 27.56 -13.32
C ARG A 461 7.14 27.75 -11.83
N PHE A 462 8.03 26.98 -11.21
CA PHE A 462 8.51 27.24 -9.85
C PHE A 462 9.88 27.91 -9.94
N CYS A 463 9.99 29.11 -9.36
CA CYS A 463 11.26 29.78 -9.11
C CYS A 463 11.88 29.24 -7.80
N SER A 464 13.19 29.41 -7.61
CA SER A 464 13.84 29.10 -6.32
C SER A 464 13.43 30.10 -5.23
N GLN A 465 13.31 29.62 -3.99
CA GLN A 465 12.95 30.39 -2.79
C GLN A 465 11.57 31.06 -2.85
N ILE A 466 10.54 30.22 -2.92
CA ILE A 466 9.16 30.67 -2.93
C ILE A 466 8.56 30.53 -1.52
N LYS A 467 7.91 31.59 -1.03
CA LYS A 467 7.13 31.56 0.22
C LYS A 467 6.09 30.44 0.17
N GLN A 468 5.88 29.74 1.27
CA GLN A 468 4.88 28.66 1.37
C GLN A 468 3.49 29.04 0.85
N SER A 469 3.06 30.30 1.05
CA SER A 469 1.77 30.82 0.54
C SER A 469 1.66 30.78 -0.98
N VAL A 470 2.76 31.00 -1.70
CA VAL A 470 2.80 30.96 -3.16
C VAL A 470 2.83 29.50 -3.65
N ILE A 471 3.51 28.59 -2.94
CA ILE A 471 3.44 27.15 -3.23
C ILE A 471 2.01 26.62 -3.05
N GLU A 472 1.31 27.06 -2.01
CA GLU A 472 -0.10 26.71 -1.77
C GLU A 472 -1.01 27.20 -2.89
N ASP A 473 -0.84 28.45 -3.33
CA ASP A 473 -1.61 29.04 -4.44
C ASP A 473 -1.34 28.33 -5.77
N LEU A 474 -0.06 28.16 -6.14
CA LEU A 474 0.34 27.43 -7.36
C LEU A 474 -0.18 25.99 -7.32
N GLY A 475 -0.01 25.30 -6.21
CA GLY A 475 -0.51 23.94 -6.01
C GLY A 475 -2.01 23.82 -6.25
N SER A 476 -2.78 24.77 -5.72
CA SER A 476 -4.24 24.83 -5.93
C SER A 476 -4.60 25.05 -7.40
N LYS A 477 -3.88 25.96 -8.08
CA LYS A 477 -4.05 26.23 -9.52
C LYS A 477 -3.75 25.01 -10.38
N ALA A 478 -2.65 24.30 -10.12
CA ALA A 478 -2.34 23.06 -10.82
C ALA A 478 -3.40 21.98 -10.60
N MET A 479 -3.83 21.80 -9.34
CA MET A 479 -4.84 20.80 -9.02
C MET A 479 -6.17 21.10 -9.74
N ALA A 480 -6.58 22.37 -9.81
CA ALA A 480 -7.77 22.77 -10.56
C ALA A 480 -7.67 22.41 -12.05
N VAL A 481 -6.54 22.71 -12.69
CA VAL A 481 -6.30 22.40 -14.11
C VAL A 481 -6.27 20.88 -14.36
N LEU A 482 -5.64 20.11 -13.48
CA LEU A 482 -5.56 18.65 -13.58
C LEU A 482 -6.95 17.99 -13.60
N PHE A 483 -7.86 18.50 -12.77
CA PHE A 483 -9.24 18.06 -12.73
C PHE A 483 -10.15 18.70 -13.81
N GLY A 484 -9.56 19.45 -14.74
CA GLY A 484 -10.26 20.03 -15.89
C GLY A 484 -11.00 21.34 -15.62
N GLY A 485 -10.73 21.98 -14.49
CA GLY A 485 -11.16 23.36 -14.19
C GLY A 485 -10.22 24.42 -14.76
N LYS A 486 -10.53 25.68 -14.51
CA LYS A 486 -9.66 26.83 -14.77
C LYS A 486 -8.71 27.04 -13.59
N SER A 487 -7.55 27.66 -13.82
CA SER A 487 -6.62 28.02 -12.75
C SER A 487 -7.21 29.02 -11.74
N THR A 488 -8.25 29.76 -12.11
CA THR A 488 -8.96 30.69 -11.23
C THR A 488 -10.03 30.01 -10.37
N ASP A 489 -10.35 28.75 -10.64
CA ASP A 489 -11.43 28.05 -9.92
C ASP A 489 -10.97 27.69 -8.51
N SER A 490 -11.85 27.90 -7.53
CA SER A 490 -11.62 27.38 -6.19
C SER A 490 -11.76 25.85 -6.21
N LEU A 491 -10.94 25.15 -5.42
CA LEU A 491 -11.05 23.69 -5.36
C LEU A 491 -12.40 23.24 -4.80
N ALA A 492 -13.04 24.01 -3.93
CA ALA A 492 -14.37 23.71 -3.39
C ALA A 492 -15.46 23.82 -4.47
N SER A 493 -15.44 24.88 -5.28
CA SER A 493 -16.42 25.04 -6.36
C SER A 493 -16.18 24.02 -7.47
N LEU A 494 -14.92 23.70 -7.79
CA LEU A 494 -14.60 22.65 -8.75
C LEU A 494 -15.02 21.26 -8.25
N HIS A 495 -14.79 20.95 -6.97
CA HIS A 495 -15.24 19.72 -6.33
C HIS A 495 -16.76 19.56 -6.46
N TYR A 496 -17.51 20.63 -6.14
CA TYR A 496 -18.95 20.67 -6.30
C TYR A 496 -19.40 20.44 -7.76
N ASN A 497 -18.87 21.24 -8.69
CA ASN A 497 -19.25 21.19 -10.09
C ASN A 497 -18.98 19.82 -10.73
N LEU A 498 -17.84 19.19 -10.39
CA LEU A 498 -17.49 17.85 -10.88
C LEU A 498 -18.37 16.77 -10.25
N LEU A 499 -18.72 16.90 -8.98
CA LEU A 499 -19.66 15.99 -8.33
C LEU A 499 -21.03 16.03 -9.03
N ILE A 500 -21.59 17.23 -9.23
CA ILE A 500 -22.88 17.38 -9.92
C ILE A 500 -22.81 16.83 -11.35
N LYS A 501 -21.78 17.19 -12.11
CA LYS A 501 -21.58 16.70 -13.47
C LYS A 501 -21.50 15.17 -13.52
N LYS A 502 -20.75 14.55 -12.59
CA LYS A 502 -20.62 13.10 -12.50
C LYS A 502 -21.94 12.45 -12.12
N ILE A 503 -22.66 12.95 -11.10
CA ILE A 503 -23.98 12.43 -10.69
C ILE A 503 -24.96 12.41 -11.85
N VAL A 504 -25.03 13.49 -12.63
CA VAL A 504 -25.95 13.59 -13.79
C VAL A 504 -25.62 12.57 -14.87
N SER A 505 -24.34 12.24 -15.05
CA SER A 505 -23.87 11.33 -16.11
C SER A 505 -23.69 9.86 -15.67
N ALA A 506 -23.76 9.57 -14.37
CA ALA A 506 -23.31 8.29 -13.84
C ALA A 506 -24.42 7.23 -13.84
N LYS A 507 -24.07 6.02 -14.29
CA LYS A 507 -24.88 4.80 -14.16
C LYS A 507 -24.67 4.09 -12.82
N SER A 508 -23.65 4.50 -12.06
CA SER A 508 -23.23 3.94 -10.79
C SER A 508 -22.82 5.06 -9.83
N PHE A 509 -22.57 4.73 -8.56
CA PHE A 509 -22.21 5.71 -7.56
C PHE A 509 -20.88 6.43 -7.88
N VAL A 510 -20.84 7.75 -7.66
CA VAL A 510 -19.63 8.57 -7.85
C VAL A 510 -18.73 8.42 -6.63
N THR A 511 -17.61 7.72 -6.79
CA THR A 511 -16.67 7.55 -5.69
C THR A 511 -15.86 8.83 -5.43
N PRO A 512 -15.56 9.12 -4.14
CA PRO A 512 -14.92 10.38 -3.75
C PRO A 512 -13.50 10.53 -4.29
N GLU A 513 -12.78 9.42 -4.54
CA GLU A 513 -11.43 9.51 -5.10
C GLU A 513 -11.39 10.14 -6.50
N SER A 514 -12.52 10.14 -7.23
CA SER A 514 -12.62 10.70 -8.58
C SER A 514 -12.84 12.23 -8.61
N LEU A 515 -12.83 12.87 -7.44
CA LEU A 515 -13.02 14.30 -7.22
C LEU A 515 -11.70 14.97 -6.80
N PRO A 516 -11.54 16.29 -7.04
CA PRO A 516 -10.33 16.99 -6.61
C PRO A 516 -10.20 16.99 -5.08
N PRO A 517 -8.98 16.84 -4.55
CA PRO A 517 -8.74 16.98 -3.11
C PRO A 517 -9.05 18.40 -2.63
N THR A 518 -9.36 18.55 -1.34
CA THR A 518 -9.63 19.88 -0.76
C THR A 518 -8.40 20.79 -0.79
N LYS A 519 -8.62 22.09 -0.56
CA LYS A 519 -7.53 23.07 -0.42
C LYS A 519 -6.50 22.66 0.64
N SER A 520 -6.94 22.16 1.80
CA SER A 520 -6.01 21.74 2.86
C SER A 520 -5.16 20.54 2.44
N SER A 521 -5.76 19.55 1.77
CA SER A 521 -5.02 18.36 1.31
C SER A 521 -4.08 18.70 0.16
N THR A 522 -4.52 19.55 -0.76
CA THR A 522 -3.72 20.06 -1.87
C THR A 522 -2.53 20.87 -1.39
N LYS A 523 -2.69 21.69 -0.34
CA LYS A 523 -1.59 22.42 0.30
C LYS A 523 -0.46 21.48 0.73
N TYR A 524 -0.78 20.46 1.53
CA TYR A 524 0.23 19.55 2.04
C TYR A 524 0.81 18.63 0.97
N HIS A 525 0.01 18.25 -0.03
CA HIS A 525 0.53 17.63 -1.24
C HIS A 525 1.59 18.51 -1.90
N SER A 526 1.27 19.77 -2.15
CA SER A 526 2.16 20.73 -2.81
C SER A 526 3.45 20.97 -2.01
N PHE A 527 3.37 21.02 -0.68
CA PHE A 527 4.54 21.14 0.17
C PHE A 527 5.48 19.93 0.05
N ARG A 528 4.94 18.71 0.11
CA ARG A 528 5.75 17.50 -0.05
C ARG A 528 6.40 17.42 -1.43
N LYS A 529 5.67 17.82 -2.49
CA LYS A 529 6.18 17.88 -3.85
C LYS A 529 7.31 18.91 -3.98
N TYR A 530 7.14 20.09 -3.39
CA TYR A 530 8.17 21.11 -3.38
C TYR A 530 9.43 20.62 -2.64
N TYR A 531 9.26 20.01 -1.47
CA TYR A 531 10.37 19.40 -0.73
C TYR A 531 11.11 18.36 -1.58
N GLN A 532 10.38 17.47 -2.27
CA GLN A 532 11.01 16.49 -3.17
C GLN A 532 11.82 17.15 -4.28
N ILE A 533 11.32 18.23 -4.89
CA ILE A 533 12.05 18.98 -5.92
C ILE A 533 13.31 19.60 -5.32
N MET A 534 13.25 20.13 -4.10
CA MET A 534 14.43 20.69 -3.43
C MET A 534 15.49 19.62 -3.15
N VAL A 535 15.09 18.44 -2.67
CA VAL A 535 15.98 17.27 -2.50
C VAL A 535 16.64 16.88 -3.83
N TRP A 536 15.85 16.72 -4.89
CA TRP A 536 16.38 16.35 -6.22
C TRP A 536 17.21 17.45 -6.89
N THR A 537 17.12 18.70 -6.42
CA THR A 537 17.95 19.81 -6.91
C THR A 537 19.11 20.16 -5.98
N GLY A 538 19.28 19.44 -4.87
CA GLY A 538 20.35 19.68 -3.88
C GLY A 538 20.22 21.00 -3.14
N LYS A 539 18.97 21.45 -2.90
CA LYS A 539 18.64 22.75 -2.28
C LYS A 539 17.88 22.61 -0.95
N GLU A 540 17.90 21.41 -0.38
CA GLU A 540 17.18 21.03 0.84
C GLU A 540 17.92 21.33 2.13
N SER A 541 19.19 21.76 2.09
CA SER A 541 20.07 21.89 3.26
C SER A 541 19.49 22.73 4.41
N ASP A 542 18.67 23.73 4.10
CA ASP A 542 18.02 24.62 5.08
C ASP A 542 16.53 24.31 5.30
N MET A 543 16.06 23.14 4.85
CA MET A 543 14.65 22.75 4.91
C MET A 543 14.42 21.60 5.87
N ASN A 544 13.41 21.74 6.74
CA ASN A 544 12.93 20.65 7.58
C ASN A 544 11.68 20.01 6.97
N ALA A 545 11.73 18.71 6.68
CA ALA A 545 10.60 17.97 6.10
C ALA A 545 9.26 18.20 6.85
N VAL A 546 9.29 18.39 8.17
CA VAL A 546 8.09 18.63 8.99
C VAL A 546 7.37 19.92 8.58
N ASP A 547 8.10 20.96 8.20
CA ASP A 547 7.52 22.22 7.70
C ASP A 547 6.92 22.06 6.30
N TRP A 548 7.28 21.00 5.59
CA TRP A 548 6.91 20.75 4.20
C TRP A 548 5.96 19.55 4.03
N GLY A 549 5.09 19.35 5.02
CA GLY A 549 3.94 18.44 4.91
C GLY A 549 4.23 17.00 5.30
N TRP A 550 5.27 16.80 6.09
CA TRP A 550 5.56 15.58 6.84
C TRP A 550 5.36 15.81 8.34
N LYS A 551 5.24 14.72 9.10
CA LYS A 551 5.28 14.70 10.57
C LYS A 551 6.19 13.54 10.98
N LEU A 552 6.87 13.67 12.11
CA LEU A 552 7.71 12.61 12.66
C LEU A 552 6.88 11.82 13.68
N GLU A 553 6.68 10.53 13.44
CA GLU A 553 6.00 9.60 14.37
C GLU A 553 6.82 8.31 14.44
N ASP A 554 7.09 7.80 15.65
CA ASP A 554 7.87 6.58 15.88
C ASP A 554 9.21 6.54 15.11
N ASN A 555 9.90 7.69 15.05
CA ASN A 555 11.15 7.89 14.30
C ASN A 555 11.05 7.62 12.78
N GLN A 556 9.88 7.87 12.20
CA GLN A 556 9.64 7.82 10.75
C GLN A 556 8.88 9.03 10.25
N PHE A 557 9.13 9.41 8.99
CA PHE A 557 8.32 10.44 8.34
C PHE A 557 6.98 9.90 7.84
N VAL A 558 5.90 10.50 8.34
CA VAL A 558 4.52 10.20 7.96
C VAL A 558 3.91 11.42 7.26
N PRO A 559 3.14 11.26 6.17
CA PRO A 559 2.59 12.41 5.45
C PRO A 559 1.46 13.09 6.24
N VAL A 560 1.50 14.43 6.31
CA VAL A 560 0.36 15.23 6.77
C VAL A 560 -0.70 15.25 5.67
N MET A 561 -1.75 14.43 5.78
CA MET A 561 -2.76 14.32 4.72
C MET A 561 -3.60 15.60 4.57
N THR A 562 -4.04 16.15 5.71
CA THR A 562 -4.84 17.37 5.82
C THR A 562 -4.82 17.85 7.29
N LYS A 563 -5.02 19.14 7.55
CA LYS A 563 -5.26 19.66 8.91
C LYS A 563 -6.75 19.94 9.17
N LYS A 564 -7.59 19.79 8.15
CA LYS A 564 -9.03 19.97 8.27
C LYS A 564 -9.66 18.68 8.79
N THR A 565 -10.73 18.79 9.57
CA THR A 565 -11.54 17.64 9.96
C THR A 565 -12.16 16.99 8.72
N ALA A 566 -12.55 15.71 8.83
CA ALA A 566 -13.19 14.99 7.73
C ALA A 566 -14.47 15.68 7.24
N VAL A 567 -15.22 16.30 8.16
CA VAL A 567 -16.48 17.01 7.91
C VAL A 567 -16.62 18.22 8.84
N PRO A 568 -17.55 19.16 8.54
CA PRO A 568 -17.91 20.24 9.45
C PRO A 568 -18.24 19.74 10.86
N GLU A 569 -17.85 20.50 11.89
CA GLU A 569 -18.07 20.11 13.28
C GLU A 569 -19.56 19.96 13.62
N SER A 570 -20.42 20.79 13.01
CA SER A 570 -21.88 20.68 13.09
C SER A 570 -22.38 19.30 12.64
N LEU A 571 -21.76 18.69 11.62
CA LEU A 571 -22.08 17.34 11.15
C LEU A 571 -21.49 16.25 12.06
N LEU A 572 -20.32 16.47 12.67
CA LEU A 572 -19.71 15.53 13.64
C LEU A 572 -20.55 15.39 14.90
N GLN A 573 -21.00 16.51 15.47
CA GLN A 573 -21.85 16.52 16.66
C GLN A 573 -23.18 15.78 16.40
N MET A 574 -23.73 15.90 15.19
CA MET A 574 -24.97 15.20 14.82
C MET A 574 -24.80 13.68 14.66
N ILE A 575 -23.66 13.19 14.16
CA ILE A 575 -23.40 11.73 14.14
C ILE A 575 -23.29 11.16 15.56
N HIS A 576 -22.75 11.94 16.50
CA HIS A 576 -22.77 11.59 17.92
C HIS A 576 -24.20 11.53 18.48
N LEU A 577 -25.08 12.47 18.07
CA LEU A 577 -26.49 12.49 18.48
C LEU A 577 -27.31 11.34 17.88
N ILE A 578 -27.07 10.93 16.63
CA ILE A 578 -27.74 9.76 16.03
C ILE A 578 -27.30 8.47 16.73
N LYS A 579 -26.04 8.35 17.15
CA LYS A 579 -25.60 7.21 17.98
C LYS A 579 -26.22 7.21 19.38
N ALA A 580 -26.59 8.37 19.92
CA ALA A 580 -27.30 8.48 21.19
C ALA A 580 -28.81 8.18 21.05
N GLY A 581 -29.44 8.52 19.92
CA GLY A 581 -30.89 8.31 19.71
C GLY A 581 -31.30 6.94 19.16
N VAL A 582 -30.38 6.15 18.60
CA VAL A 582 -30.70 4.78 18.09
C VAL A 582 -30.72 3.73 19.21
N GLY A 583 -30.51 4.14 20.47
CA GLY A 583 -30.73 3.30 21.66
C GLY A 583 -32.19 3.18 22.09
N GLU A 584 -33.12 3.96 21.53
CA GLU A 584 -34.54 3.97 21.93
C GLU A 584 -35.50 3.41 20.88
N LEU A 585 -35.00 2.84 19.78
CA LEU A 585 -35.81 2.09 18.81
C LEU A 585 -35.10 0.77 18.44
N ARG A 586 -35.06 -0.16 19.39
CA ARG A 586 -35.02 -1.60 19.14
C ARG A 586 -35.77 -2.34 20.24
#